data_AF-A0A133QCY2-F1
#
_entry.id   AF-A0A133QCY2-F1
#
_cell.length_a   1.000
_cell.length_b   1.000
_cell.length_c   1.000
_cell.angle_alpha   90.00
_cell.angle_beta   90.00
_cell.angle_gamma   90.00
#
_symmetry.space_group_name_H-M   'P 1'
#
loop_
_entity.id
_entity.type
_entity.pdbx_description
1 polymer ?
#
loop_
_entity_poly.entity_id
_entity_poly.type
_entity_poly.pdbx_seq_one_letter_code
_entity_poly.pdbx_strand_id
1 'polypeptide(L)'
;MNIKEEILSRTNKGLDVFCFYMPIDFVPKRNFRNPLYDDRRASCNIYLDNKSSCYRMKDFGNDAYSGDCFWFAATMLGLDVRKDFVKVLETINRDLQLNICIERKEHSNPHTMMMKPCKPTLVQPPNQLKKMEGKKWYKLIEQSFNVKELDYWEQYGIDTKTLQRFHVKSLARYESVSNQG
;
A
#
# COMPACT_ATOMS: atom_id res chain seq x y z
N MET A 1 20.16 9.99 -2.42
CA MET A 1 18.85 9.77 -3.07
C MET A 1 17.77 10.21 -2.10
N ASN A 2 16.79 11.01 -2.53
CA ASN A 2 15.74 11.49 -1.63
C ASN A 2 14.62 10.45 -1.55
N ILE A 3 14.58 9.67 -0.48
CA ILE A 3 13.60 8.58 -0.28
C ILE A 3 12.16 9.08 -0.43
N LYS A 4 11.89 10.31 0.02
CA LYS A 4 10.58 10.96 -0.12
C LYS A 4 10.16 11.05 -1.59
N GLU A 5 11.06 11.52 -2.45
CA GLU A 5 10.79 11.68 -3.89
C GLU A 5 10.60 10.32 -4.57
N GLU A 6 11.36 9.31 -4.16
CA GLU A 6 11.22 7.95 -4.68
C GLU A 6 9.90 7.30 -4.28
N ILE A 7 9.43 7.53 -3.04
CA ILE A 7 8.09 7.08 -2.65
C ILE A 7 7.04 7.77 -3.51
N LEU A 8 7.14 9.09 -3.71
CA LEU A 8 6.19 9.82 -4.55
C LEU A 8 6.20 9.34 -6.00
N SER A 9 7.36 9.00 -6.57
CA SER A 9 7.47 8.50 -7.94
C SER A 9 6.81 7.12 -8.10
N ARG A 10 6.93 6.24 -7.11
CA ARG A 10 6.36 4.88 -7.14
C ARG A 10 4.90 4.79 -6.71
N THR A 11 4.32 5.83 -6.13
CA THR A 11 2.95 5.81 -5.55
C THR A 11 1.98 6.76 -6.26
N ASN A 12 2.17 6.95 -7.57
CA ASN A 12 1.38 7.89 -8.38
C ASN A 12 1.28 9.28 -7.71
N LYS A 13 2.45 9.83 -7.37
CA LYS A 13 2.59 11.14 -6.71
C LYS A 13 1.91 11.21 -5.32
N GLY A 14 1.85 10.09 -4.61
CA GLY A 14 1.27 9.96 -3.27
C GLY A 14 -0.22 9.58 -3.24
N LEU A 15 -0.87 9.39 -4.40
CA LEU A 15 -2.28 8.97 -4.43
C LEU A 15 -2.45 7.57 -3.83
N ASP A 16 -1.55 6.64 -4.17
CA ASP A 16 -1.68 5.25 -3.73
C ASP A 16 -1.50 5.13 -2.21
N VAL A 17 -0.73 6.04 -1.60
CA VAL A 17 -0.61 6.15 -0.14
C VAL A 17 -1.96 6.55 0.49
N PHE A 18 -2.65 7.53 -0.09
CA PHE A 18 -4.00 7.87 0.39
C PHE A 18 -4.95 6.69 0.22
N CYS A 19 -4.98 6.04 -0.95
CA CYS A 19 -5.84 4.87 -1.20
C CYS A 19 -5.59 3.73 -0.21
N PHE A 20 -4.33 3.50 0.17
CA PHE A 20 -3.95 2.42 1.08
C PHE A 20 -4.38 2.70 2.53
N TYR A 21 -4.15 3.92 3.03
CA TYR A 21 -4.41 4.27 4.43
C TYR A 21 -5.82 4.84 4.68
N MET A 22 -6.54 5.29 3.64
CA MET A 22 -7.88 5.86 3.80
C MET A 22 -8.87 4.74 4.15
N PRO A 23 -9.64 4.87 5.25
CA PRO A 23 -10.59 3.83 5.66
C PRO A 23 -11.90 3.84 4.85
N ILE A 24 -12.03 4.76 3.90
CA ILE A 24 -13.22 4.97 3.07
C ILE A 24 -12.83 5.14 1.61
N ASP A 25 -13.74 4.80 0.71
CA ASP A 25 -13.60 5.13 -0.70
C ASP A 25 -13.75 6.63 -0.93
N PHE A 26 -12.90 7.18 -1.79
CA PHE A 26 -12.98 8.57 -2.21
C PHE A 26 -12.71 8.71 -3.71
N VAL A 27 -13.15 9.83 -4.26
CA VAL A 27 -12.83 10.22 -5.65
C VAL A 27 -12.04 11.52 -5.57
N PRO A 28 -10.83 11.60 -6.16
CA PRO A 28 -10.08 12.84 -6.20
C PRO A 28 -10.91 14.00 -6.76
N LYS A 29 -10.71 15.21 -6.22
CA LYS A 29 -11.46 16.45 -6.52
C LYS A 29 -12.95 16.43 -6.15
N ARG A 30 -13.46 15.36 -5.53
CA ARG A 30 -14.80 15.31 -4.94
C ARG A 30 -14.70 15.36 -3.43
N ASN A 31 -15.60 16.13 -2.81
CA ASN A 31 -15.64 16.21 -1.36
C ASN A 31 -16.21 14.91 -0.76
N PHE A 32 -15.60 14.48 0.34
CA PHE A 32 -16.02 13.37 1.19
C PHE A 32 -15.96 13.81 2.66
N ARG A 33 -16.56 13.00 3.56
CA ARG A 33 -16.52 13.29 5.00
C ARG A 33 -15.16 12.92 5.57
N ASN A 34 -14.55 13.79 6.35
CA ASN A 34 -13.24 13.51 6.92
C ASN A 34 -13.31 12.31 7.89
N PRO A 35 -12.53 11.23 7.71
CA PRO A 35 -12.55 10.07 8.60
C PRO A 35 -11.85 10.31 9.95
N LEU A 36 -11.15 11.43 10.13
CA LEU A 36 -10.34 11.73 11.32
C LEU A 36 -11.15 12.35 12.47
N TYR A 37 -12.42 12.68 12.26
CA TYR A 37 -13.36 13.17 13.28
C TYR A 37 -14.83 12.94 12.85
N ASP A 38 -15.78 13.25 13.73
CA ASP A 38 -17.21 13.23 13.38
C ASP A 38 -17.58 14.41 12.47
N ASP A 39 -17.26 14.27 11.18
CA ASP A 39 -17.58 15.26 10.16
C ASP A 39 -19.03 15.13 9.68
N ARG A 40 -19.82 16.18 9.95
CA ARG A 40 -21.26 16.24 9.62
C ARG A 40 -21.52 16.57 8.15
N ARG A 41 -20.56 17.18 7.43
CA ARG A 41 -20.74 17.66 6.06
C ARG A 41 -19.48 17.37 5.27
N ALA A 42 -19.57 16.73 4.11
CA ALA A 42 -18.42 16.41 3.27
C ALA A 42 -17.50 17.63 3.04
N SER A 43 -16.45 17.74 3.84
CA SER A 43 -15.56 18.90 3.93
C SER A 43 -14.17 18.61 3.40
N CYS A 44 -13.80 17.35 3.23
CA CYS A 44 -12.47 16.93 2.85
C CYS A 44 -12.40 16.58 1.35
N ASN A 45 -11.30 16.91 0.68
CA ASN A 45 -11.01 16.45 -0.67
C ASN A 45 -9.54 16.06 -0.82
N ILE A 46 -9.26 15.23 -1.83
CA ILE A 46 -7.90 14.92 -2.26
C ILE A 46 -7.71 15.44 -3.67
N TYR A 47 -6.66 16.23 -3.90
CA TYR A 47 -6.40 16.88 -5.17
C TYR A 47 -4.91 16.85 -5.50
N LEU A 48 -4.58 16.91 -6.80
CA LEU A 48 -3.20 17.07 -7.25
C LEU A 48 -2.80 18.54 -7.09
N ASP A 49 -1.79 18.81 -6.27
CA ASP A 49 -1.19 20.13 -6.14
C ASP A 49 -0.16 20.34 -7.26
N ASN A 50 -0.43 21.28 -8.16
CA ASN A 50 0.43 21.57 -9.31
C ASN A 50 1.78 22.15 -8.89
N LYS A 51 1.88 22.79 -7.71
CA LYS A 51 3.14 23.40 -7.24
C LYS A 51 4.14 22.35 -6.78
N SER A 52 3.67 21.37 -6.01
CA SER A 52 4.50 20.28 -5.49
C SER A 52 4.49 19.03 -6.36
N SER A 53 3.63 18.99 -7.40
CA SER A 53 3.40 17.82 -8.25
C SER A 53 3.07 16.57 -7.42
N CYS A 54 2.32 16.73 -6.33
CA CYS A 54 1.88 15.62 -5.46
C CYS A 54 0.44 15.78 -4.99
N TYR A 55 -0.20 14.65 -4.71
CA TYR A 55 -1.54 14.66 -4.14
C TYR A 55 -1.52 15.17 -2.71
N ARG A 56 -2.53 15.98 -2.37
CA ARG A 56 -2.72 16.56 -1.05
C ARG A 56 -4.17 16.44 -0.64
N MET A 57 -4.37 16.40 0.67
CA MET A 57 -5.68 16.40 1.30
C MET A 57 -5.97 17.80 1.83
N LYS A 58 -7.14 18.35 1.49
CA LYS A 58 -7.63 19.62 2.04
C LYS A 58 -8.96 19.38 2.73
N ASP A 59 -9.05 19.85 3.96
CA ASP A 59 -10.31 19.91 4.70
C ASP A 59 -10.77 21.38 4.82
N PHE A 60 -11.96 21.66 4.32
CA PHE A 60 -12.62 22.98 4.38
C PHE A 60 -13.38 23.21 5.69
N GLY A 61 -13.67 22.15 6.45
CA GLY A 61 -14.35 22.21 7.74
C GLY A 61 -13.39 22.45 8.89
N ASN A 62 -12.21 21.83 8.83
CA ASN A 62 -11.14 22.05 9.79
C ASN A 62 -9.76 21.95 9.14
N ASP A 63 -9.10 23.10 8.97
CA ASP A 63 -7.82 23.21 8.28
C ASP A 63 -6.70 22.39 8.95
N ALA A 64 -6.80 22.11 10.25
CA ALA A 64 -5.82 21.30 10.99
C ALA A 64 -5.70 19.86 10.46
N TYR A 65 -6.70 19.38 9.71
CA TYR A 65 -6.69 18.08 9.07
C TYR A 65 -6.31 18.13 7.58
N SER A 66 -5.63 19.18 7.14
CA SER A 66 -5.09 19.29 5.78
C SER A 66 -3.61 18.91 5.75
N GLY A 67 -3.15 18.21 4.71
CA GLY A 67 -1.77 17.72 4.66
C GLY A 67 -1.39 17.03 3.36
N ASP A 68 -0.15 16.56 3.29
CA ASP A 68 0.31 15.66 2.24
C ASP A 68 0.07 14.18 2.62
N CYS A 69 0.39 13.26 1.72
CA CYS A 69 0.20 11.83 1.96
C CYS A 69 1.02 11.30 3.15
N PHE A 70 2.17 11.90 3.47
CA PHE A 70 3.02 11.47 4.58
C PHE A 70 2.43 11.88 5.92
N TRP A 71 1.92 13.11 6.02
CA TRP A 71 1.18 13.56 7.19
C TRP A 71 -0.06 12.69 7.43
N PHE A 72 -0.79 12.36 6.36
CA PHE A 72 -1.98 11.52 6.46
C PHE A 72 -1.63 10.10 6.92
N ALA A 73 -0.63 9.46 6.29
CA ALA A 73 -0.16 8.13 6.71
C ALA A 73 0.32 8.14 8.16
N ALA A 74 1.10 9.15 8.58
CA ALA A 74 1.53 9.30 9.97
C ALA A 74 0.33 9.38 10.92
N THR A 75 -0.69 10.17 10.56
CA THR A 75 -1.91 10.32 11.35
C THR A 75 -2.66 9.00 11.49
N MET A 76 -2.80 8.24 10.40
CA MET A 76 -3.45 6.93 10.40
C MET A 76 -2.66 5.88 11.20
N LEU A 77 -1.33 6.04 11.29
CA LEU A 77 -0.44 5.18 12.06
C LEU A 77 -0.25 5.63 13.52
N GLY A 78 -0.83 6.77 13.92
CA GLY A 78 -0.62 7.36 15.25
C GLY A 78 0.81 7.86 15.51
N LEU A 79 1.53 8.27 14.46
CA LEU A 79 2.90 8.79 14.51
C LEU A 79 2.92 10.32 14.35
N ASP A 80 3.96 10.99 14.89
CA ASP A 80 4.16 12.42 14.69
C ASP A 80 5.06 12.63 13.45
N VAL A 81 4.50 13.16 12.36
CA VAL A 81 5.24 13.36 11.10
C VAL A 81 6.52 14.21 11.27
N ARG A 82 6.59 15.09 12.28
CA ARG A 82 7.77 15.95 12.50
C ARG A 82 8.89 15.20 13.22
N LYS A 83 8.55 14.21 14.05
CA LYS A 83 9.51 13.45 14.86
C LYS A 83 9.85 12.11 14.23
N ASP A 84 8.84 11.45 13.67
CA ASP A 84 8.87 10.06 13.21
C ASP A 84 8.93 9.96 11.68
N PHE A 85 9.35 11.02 10.97
CA PHE A 85 9.29 11.07 9.51
C PHE A 85 9.97 9.87 8.85
N VAL A 86 11.17 9.48 9.31
CA VAL A 86 11.90 8.31 8.78
C VAL A 86 11.10 7.02 8.97
N LYS A 87 10.50 6.83 10.14
CA LYS A 87 9.67 5.66 10.46
C LYS A 87 8.40 5.63 9.59
N VAL A 88 7.82 6.79 9.27
CA VAL A 88 6.69 6.89 8.34
C VAL A 88 7.12 6.44 6.94
N LEU A 89 8.28 6.90 6.44
CA LEU A 89 8.80 6.47 5.14
C LEU A 89 9.08 4.96 5.08
N GLU A 90 9.72 4.41 6.13
CA GLU A 90 9.97 2.97 6.25
C GLU A 90 8.67 2.16 6.26
N THR A 91 7.67 2.64 6.99
CA THR A 91 6.36 2.00 7.08
C THR A 91 5.63 2.01 5.75
N ILE A 92 5.59 3.16 5.05
CA ILE A 92 5.02 3.24 3.70
C ILE A 92 5.75 2.30 2.73
N ASN A 93 7.08 2.29 2.74
CA ASN A 93 7.88 1.42 1.88
C ASN A 93 7.58 -0.06 2.11
N ARG A 94 7.42 -0.47 3.37
CA ARG A 94 7.07 -1.84 3.74
C ARG A 94 5.63 -2.19 3.35
N ASP A 95 4.68 -1.33 3.70
CA ASP A 95 3.25 -1.62 3.59
C ASP A 95 2.78 -1.60 2.12
N LEU A 96 3.32 -0.68 1.31
CA LEU A 96 3.09 -0.63 -0.14
C LEU A 96 4.11 -1.48 -0.94
N GLN A 97 5.00 -2.20 -0.25
CA GLN A 97 6.01 -3.08 -0.86
C GLN A 97 6.83 -2.38 -1.96
N LEU A 98 7.23 -1.12 -1.73
CA LEU A 98 7.85 -0.29 -2.74
C LEU A 98 9.30 -0.70 -3.04
N ASN A 99 9.94 -1.53 -2.20
CA ASN A 99 11.32 -2.03 -2.39
C ASN A 99 12.36 -0.91 -2.57
N ILE A 100 12.22 0.17 -1.82
CA ILE A 100 13.19 1.28 -1.80
C ILE A 100 14.25 0.97 -0.73
N CYS A 101 15.53 1.12 -1.08
CA CYS A 101 16.63 0.98 -0.13
C CYS A 101 16.70 2.22 0.77
N ILE A 102 16.55 2.04 2.08
CA ILE A 102 16.66 3.11 3.09
C ILE A 102 17.97 2.88 3.84
N GLU A 103 19.02 3.61 3.47
CA GLU A 103 20.30 3.55 4.18
C GLU A 103 20.17 4.23 5.55
N ARG A 104 20.27 3.46 6.64
CA ARG A 104 20.45 4.05 7.98
C ARG A 104 21.89 4.52 8.14
N LYS A 105 22.09 5.83 8.35
CA LYS A 105 23.32 6.32 9.02
C LYS A 105 23.23 5.92 10.49
N GLU A 106 23.66 4.71 10.78
CA GLU A 106 23.71 4.16 12.14
C GLU A 106 24.75 4.93 12.96
N HIS A 107 24.29 5.77 13.89
CA HIS A 107 25.07 6.07 15.10
C HIS A 107 24.73 5.03 16.16
N SER A 108 25.27 3.81 16.02
CA SER A 108 25.77 2.96 17.12
C SER A 108 25.91 1.50 16.71
N ASN A 109 27.17 1.04 16.77
CA ASN A 109 27.69 -0.32 16.88
C ASN A 109 27.41 -1.36 15.77
N PRO A 110 28.47 -1.96 15.19
CA PRO A 110 28.32 -3.01 14.19
C PRO A 110 28.00 -4.32 14.90
N HIS A 111 26.72 -4.69 14.92
CA HIS A 111 26.38 -6.11 14.94
C HIS A 111 26.09 -6.53 13.52
N THR A 112 27.03 -7.30 12.98
CA THR A 112 26.97 -8.01 11.72
C THR A 112 25.69 -8.84 11.66
N MET A 113 24.63 -8.29 11.12
CA MET A 113 23.43 -9.05 10.79
C MET A 113 23.59 -9.56 9.37
N MET A 114 24.37 -10.63 9.25
CA MET A 114 24.29 -11.50 8.09
C MET A 114 22.82 -11.91 7.94
N MET A 115 22.21 -11.53 6.82
CA MET A 115 20.88 -11.97 6.42
C MET A 115 20.91 -13.49 6.25
N LYS A 116 20.68 -14.22 7.35
CA LYS A 116 20.30 -15.62 7.28
C LYS A 116 18.88 -15.68 6.72
N PRO A 117 18.59 -16.54 5.74
CA PRO A 117 17.23 -16.71 5.25
C PRO A 117 16.35 -17.24 6.39
N CYS A 118 15.48 -16.38 6.91
CA CYS A 118 14.49 -16.78 7.90
C CYS A 118 13.50 -17.74 7.23
N LYS A 119 13.62 -19.01 7.59
CA LYS A 119 12.55 -20.00 7.44
C LYS A 119 11.38 -19.51 8.30
N PRO A 120 10.15 -19.36 7.76
CA PRO A 120 9.00 -19.04 8.59
C PRO A 120 8.62 -20.28 9.41
N THR A 121 8.85 -20.20 10.72
CA THR A 121 8.26 -21.13 11.69
C THR A 121 6.77 -20.88 11.74
N LEU A 122 6.01 -21.86 11.26
CA LEU A 122 4.57 -21.96 11.39
C LEU A 122 4.20 -22.07 12.88
N VAL A 123 3.47 -21.09 13.40
CA VAL A 123 2.55 -21.32 14.51
C VAL A 123 1.16 -21.10 13.94
N GLN A 124 0.48 -22.21 13.61
CA GLN A 124 -0.95 -22.20 13.35
C GLN A 124 -1.69 -21.91 14.66
N PRO A 125 -2.78 -21.15 14.60
CA PRO A 125 -4.02 -21.61 15.22
C PRO A 125 -5.03 -22.02 14.15
N PRO A 126 -5.88 -23.03 14.46
CA PRO A 126 -6.69 -23.72 13.47
C PRO A 126 -7.96 -22.93 13.10
N ASN A 127 -8.37 -23.09 11.84
CA ASN A 127 -9.74 -22.92 11.35
C ASN A 127 -10.47 -21.63 11.76
N GLN A 128 -10.50 -20.61 10.89
CA GLN A 128 -11.74 -19.96 10.46
C GLN A 128 -11.57 -19.36 9.06
N LEU A 129 -11.78 -20.19 8.03
CA LEU A 129 -12.08 -19.74 6.68
C LEU A 129 -13.51 -19.19 6.69
N LYS A 130 -13.68 -17.90 7.01
CA LYS A 130 -14.92 -17.18 6.73
C LYS A 130 -14.65 -16.08 5.73
N LYS A 131 -15.20 -16.31 4.54
CA LYS A 131 -15.37 -15.40 3.41
C LYS A 131 -15.57 -13.95 3.87
N MET A 132 -14.58 -13.10 3.60
CA MET A 132 -14.81 -11.67 3.42
C MET A 132 -15.25 -11.46 1.96
N GLU A 133 -16.50 -11.82 1.66
CA GLU A 133 -17.17 -11.39 0.43
C GLU A 133 -17.67 -9.95 0.63
N GLY A 134 -16.74 -9.01 0.78
CA GLY A 134 -16.99 -7.63 0.40
C GLY A 134 -17.12 -7.60 -1.12
N LYS A 135 -18.16 -6.94 -1.66
CA LYS A 135 -18.47 -6.87 -3.10
C LYS A 135 -17.22 -6.52 -3.92
N LYS A 136 -16.51 -7.53 -4.42
CA LYS A 136 -15.35 -7.31 -5.28
C LYS A 136 -15.88 -6.67 -6.57
N TRP A 137 -15.38 -5.48 -6.89
CA TRP A 137 -15.70 -4.74 -8.13
C TRP A 137 -15.11 -5.41 -9.38
N TYR A 138 -14.48 -6.57 -9.19
CA TYR A 138 -13.86 -7.38 -10.20
C TYR A 138 -14.15 -8.86 -9.95
N LYS A 139 -14.19 -9.64 -11.02
CA LYS A 139 -14.30 -11.10 -11.00
C LYS A 139 -12.98 -11.70 -11.48
N LEU A 140 -12.44 -12.59 -10.67
CA LEU A 140 -11.27 -13.42 -11.02
C LEU A 140 -11.77 -14.83 -11.30
N ILE A 141 -11.52 -15.35 -12.49
CA ILE A 141 -11.74 -16.75 -12.80
C ILE A 141 -10.37 -17.42 -12.79
N GLU A 142 -10.07 -18.10 -11.68
CA GLU A 142 -8.83 -18.86 -11.51
C GLU A 142 -8.84 -20.10 -12.43
N GLN A 143 -7.66 -20.48 -12.91
CA GLN A 143 -7.42 -21.75 -13.58
C GLN A 143 -6.19 -22.45 -13.00
N SER A 144 -6.09 -23.75 -13.26
CA SER A 144 -4.85 -24.49 -13.00
C SER A 144 -3.75 -24.00 -13.93
N PHE A 145 -2.51 -23.95 -13.43
CA PHE A 145 -1.36 -23.62 -14.25
C PHE A 145 -1.24 -24.59 -15.44
N ASN A 146 -1.08 -24.03 -16.63
CA ASN A 146 -0.73 -24.80 -17.81
C ASN A 146 0.77 -25.14 -17.80
N VAL A 147 1.17 -26.20 -18.50
CA VAL A 147 2.58 -26.62 -18.65
C VAL A 147 3.45 -25.45 -19.13
N LYS A 148 2.98 -24.68 -20.11
CA LYS A 148 3.69 -23.49 -20.61
C LYS A 148 3.92 -22.41 -19.53
N GLU A 149 2.98 -22.23 -18.61
CA GLU A 149 3.12 -21.26 -17.52
C GLU A 149 4.11 -21.79 -16.49
N LEU A 150 4.06 -23.09 -16.18
CA LEU A 150 5.03 -23.72 -15.29
C LEU A 150 6.44 -23.63 -15.87
N ASP A 151 6.63 -23.91 -17.16
CA ASP A 151 7.92 -23.78 -17.84
C ASP A 151 8.42 -22.33 -17.79
N TYR A 152 7.52 -21.35 -17.96
CA TYR A 152 7.86 -19.93 -17.83
C TYR A 152 8.36 -19.59 -16.42
N TRP A 153 7.69 -20.06 -15.37
CA TRP A 153 8.13 -19.84 -13.99
C TRP A 153 9.44 -20.57 -13.68
N GLU A 154 9.60 -21.78 -14.20
CA GLU A 154 10.80 -22.60 -14.00
C GLU A 154 12.05 -21.95 -14.61
N GLN A 155 11.93 -21.21 -15.72
CA GLN A 155 13.04 -20.44 -16.31
C GLN A 155 13.65 -19.42 -15.34
N TYR A 156 12.88 -18.96 -14.35
CA TYR A 156 13.35 -18.05 -13.30
C TYR A 156 13.69 -18.77 -11.99
N GLY A 157 13.74 -20.10 -12.00
CA GLY A 157 13.96 -20.92 -10.81
C GLY A 157 12.78 -20.96 -9.85
N ILE A 158 11.57 -20.62 -10.32
CA ILE A 158 10.36 -20.60 -9.50
C ILE A 158 9.61 -21.91 -9.70
N ASP A 159 9.65 -22.78 -8.69
CA ASP A 159 8.97 -24.07 -8.71
C ASP A 159 7.49 -23.97 -8.27
N THR A 160 6.73 -25.02 -8.55
CA THR A 160 5.31 -25.13 -8.16
C THR A 160 5.10 -24.97 -6.65
N LYS A 161 6.05 -25.42 -5.83
CA LYS A 161 6.00 -25.25 -4.37
C LYS A 161 6.11 -23.78 -3.98
N THR A 162 6.96 -23.01 -4.66
CA THR A 162 7.11 -21.56 -4.47
C THR A 162 5.84 -20.84 -4.90
N LEU A 163 5.26 -21.19 -6.06
CA LEU A 163 3.99 -20.63 -6.52
C LEU A 163 2.87 -20.87 -5.50
N GLN A 164 2.78 -22.09 -4.96
CA GLN A 164 1.80 -22.43 -3.91
C GLN A 164 2.06 -21.67 -2.60
N ARG A 165 3.32 -21.58 -2.16
CA ARG A 165 3.71 -20.89 -0.92
C ARG A 165 3.34 -19.41 -0.94
N PHE A 166 3.43 -18.76 -2.10
CA PHE A 166 3.08 -17.36 -2.28
C PHE A 166 1.67 -17.15 -2.82
N HIS A 167 0.85 -18.21 -2.86
CA HIS A 167 -0.54 -18.16 -3.33
C HIS A 167 -0.70 -17.56 -4.74
N VAL A 168 0.28 -17.79 -5.62
CA VAL A 168 0.21 -17.36 -7.02
C VAL A 168 -0.89 -18.16 -7.71
N LYS A 169 -1.75 -17.46 -8.48
CA LYS A 169 -2.86 -18.04 -9.22
C LYS A 169 -2.72 -17.72 -10.70
N SER A 170 -2.91 -18.72 -11.56
CA SER A 170 -3.20 -18.45 -12.97
C SER A 170 -4.66 -18.03 -13.11
N LEU A 171 -4.91 -17.02 -13.94
CA LEU A 171 -6.24 -16.50 -14.20
C LEU A 171 -6.64 -16.82 -15.63
N ALA A 172 -7.76 -17.50 -15.82
CA ALA A 172 -8.37 -17.66 -17.13
C ALA A 172 -9.01 -16.35 -17.61
N ARG A 173 -9.59 -15.58 -16.67
CA ARG A 173 -10.30 -14.35 -16.99
C ARG A 173 -10.28 -13.37 -15.82
N TYR A 174 -10.05 -12.11 -16.13
CA TYR A 174 -10.20 -10.97 -15.24
C TYR A 174 -11.30 -10.07 -15.78
N GLU A 175 -12.32 -9.78 -14.98
CA GLU A 175 -13.38 -8.83 -15.34
C GLU A 175 -13.40 -7.72 -14.32
N SER A 176 -13.48 -6.47 -14.77
CA SER A 176 -13.67 -5.31 -13.88
C SER A 176 -14.62 -4.32 -14.54
N VAL A 177 -15.37 -3.57 -13.74
CA VAL A 177 -16.19 -2.47 -14.23
C VAL A 177 -15.40 -1.17 -14.08
N SER A 178 -15.06 -0.53 -15.20
CA SER A 178 -14.43 0.80 -15.18
C SER A 178 -15.49 1.89 -15.06
N ASN A 179 -15.17 3.01 -14.40
CA ASN A 179 -16.09 4.15 -14.26
C ASN A 179 -16.22 5.02 -15.53
N GLN A 180 -15.67 4.59 -16.67
CA GLN A 180 -15.82 5.26 -17.95
C GLN A 180 -16.82 4.48 -18.81
N GLY A 181 -18.06 4.94 -18.83
CA GLY A 181 -19.08 4.60 -19.82
C GLY A 181 -19.09 5.65 -20.93
#